data_AF-A0A011P1D1-F1
#
_entry.id   AF-A0A011P1D1-F1
#
_cell.length_a   1.000
_cell.length_b   1.000
_cell.length_c   1.000
_cell.angle_alpha   90.00
_cell.angle_beta   90.00
_cell.angle_gamma   90.00
#
_symmetry.space_group_name_H-M   'P 1'
#
loop_
_entity.id
_entity.type
_entity.pdbx_description
1 polymer ?
#
loop_
_entity_poly.entity_id
_entity_poly.type
_entity_poly.pdbx_seq_one_letter_code
_entity_poly.pdbx_strand_id
1 'polypeptide(L)'
;MPDTGNLPDITRLYQVCEPLESLPPTDPRWVNFDDVRGDENVVQLYARSLRRASPRQADFKLFTGHRGVGKTSELFRLKALLEEPVGDKKGFLVVFCDVSEQLDINDLDFPDLLVFVAAQLQQQLGALQLPGFTPVTV
;
A
#
# COMPACT_ATOMS: atom_id res chain seq x y z
N MET A 1 30.52 -11.29 13.62
CA MET A 1 30.40 -10.18 12.67
C MET A 1 30.71 -10.75 11.30
N PRO A 2 29.80 -10.74 10.33
CA PRO A 2 30.10 -11.29 9.00
C PRO A 2 31.18 -10.44 8.34
N ASP A 3 32.11 -11.14 7.68
CA ASP A 3 33.32 -10.64 7.04
C ASP A 3 32.94 -9.73 5.86
N THR A 4 33.15 -8.42 6.00
CA THR A 4 32.81 -7.40 5.00
C THR A 4 33.96 -7.12 4.03
N GLY A 5 34.91 -8.06 3.93
CA GLY A 5 36.05 -8.02 3.02
C GLY A 5 35.65 -8.07 1.54
N ASN A 6 35.36 -6.90 0.98
CA ASN A 6 35.38 -6.55 -0.44
C ASN A 6 34.28 -7.16 -1.34
N LEU A 7 33.01 -7.09 -0.91
CA LEU A 7 31.87 -7.27 -1.83
C LEU A 7 31.84 -6.14 -2.87
N PRO A 8 31.47 -6.42 -4.14
CA PRO A 8 31.22 -5.39 -5.14
C PRO A 8 30.20 -4.35 -4.65
N ASP A 9 30.36 -3.08 -5.06
CA ASP A 9 29.47 -1.98 -4.65
C ASP A 9 28.00 -2.30 -4.86
N ILE A 10 27.67 -2.89 -6.01
CA ILE A 10 26.30 -3.29 -6.35
C ILE A 10 25.75 -4.34 -5.36
N THR A 11 26.58 -5.28 -4.91
CA THR A 11 26.18 -6.31 -3.94
C THR A 11 25.89 -5.67 -2.59
N ARG A 12 26.74 -4.73 -2.15
CA ARG A 12 26.50 -3.98 -0.91
C ARG A 12 25.22 -3.16 -0.97
N LEU A 13 24.97 -2.50 -2.11
CA LEU A 13 23.74 -1.75 -2.33
C LEU A 13 22.50 -2.66 -2.31
N TYR A 14 22.57 -3.80 -2.99
CA TYR A 14 21.47 -4.77 -3.04
C TYR A 14 21.13 -5.35 -1.66
N GLN A 15 22.15 -5.57 -0.82
CA GLN A 15 21.97 -6.05 0.56
C GLN A 15 21.28 -5.04 1.48
N VAL A 16 21.44 -3.74 1.23
CA VAL A 16 20.78 -2.69 2.02
C VAL A 16 19.47 -2.21 1.38
N CYS A 17 19.28 -2.47 0.08
CA CYS A 17 18.14 -2.02 -0.70
C CYS A 17 17.82 -3.06 -1.79
N GLU A 18 16.96 -4.03 -1.46
CA GLU A 18 16.39 -4.97 -2.42
C GLU A 18 15.44 -4.22 -3.38
N PRO A 19 15.72 -4.11 -4.69
CA PRO A 19 14.94 -3.27 -5.61
C PRO A 19 13.47 -3.68 -5.77
N LEU A 20 13.13 -4.94 -5.47
CA LEU A 20 11.76 -5.44 -5.53
C LEU A 20 11.01 -5.32 -4.21
N GLU A 21 11.70 -4.94 -3.13
CA GLU A 21 11.08 -4.69 -1.83
C GLU A 21 10.30 -3.38 -1.87
N SER A 22 9.04 -3.43 -1.44
CA SER A 22 8.23 -2.22 -1.30
C SER A 22 8.52 -1.56 0.04
N LEU A 23 8.73 -0.25 0.02
CA LEU A 23 9.16 0.51 1.20
C LEU A 23 7.94 1.07 1.95
N PRO A 24 7.79 0.81 3.26
CA PRO A 24 6.74 1.45 4.05
C PRO A 24 6.97 2.97 4.19
N PRO A 25 5.94 3.74 4.60
CA PRO A 25 6.02 5.21 4.64
C PRO A 25 7.10 5.76 5.59
N THR A 26 7.44 5.00 6.62
CA THR A 26 8.43 5.36 7.65
C THR A 26 9.84 4.82 7.37
N ASP A 27 10.05 4.16 6.24
CA ASP A 27 11.35 3.58 5.88
C ASP A 27 12.38 4.68 5.57
N PRO A 28 13.54 4.71 6.24
CA PRO A 28 14.57 5.73 6.02
C PRO A 28 15.23 5.64 4.64
N ARG A 29 15.10 4.52 3.92
CA ARG A 29 15.59 4.35 2.54
C ARG A 29 14.74 5.13 1.54
N TRP A 30 13.52 5.50 1.89
CA TRP A 30 12.69 6.29 1.00
C TRP A 30 13.15 7.74 0.96
N VAL A 31 13.31 8.25 -0.26
CA VAL A 31 13.72 9.63 -0.53
C VAL A 31 12.59 10.31 -1.31
N ASN A 32 12.19 11.50 -0.84
CA ASN A 32 11.23 12.31 -1.57
C ASN A 32 11.87 12.87 -2.85
N PHE A 33 11.28 12.54 -3.99
CA PHE A 33 11.68 13.02 -5.32
C PHE A 33 10.60 13.89 -5.98
N ASP A 34 9.61 14.39 -5.23
CA ASP A 34 8.50 15.18 -5.77
C ASP A 34 9.01 16.37 -6.59
N ASP A 35 10.00 17.11 -6.06
CA ASP A 35 10.59 18.29 -6.72
C ASP A 35 11.18 18.01 -8.12
N VAL A 36 11.47 16.75 -8.45
CA VAL A 36 12.07 16.33 -9.72
C VAL A 36 11.17 15.40 -10.54
N ARG A 37 10.01 14.99 -10.02
CA ARG A 37 9.07 14.06 -10.68
C ARG A 37 7.92 14.77 -11.42
N GLY A 38 7.91 16.10 -11.43
CA GLY A 38 6.92 16.94 -12.09
C GLY A 38 6.10 17.76 -11.10
N ASP A 39 5.14 18.54 -11.61
CA ASP A 39 4.47 19.58 -10.82
C ASP A 39 3.46 19.06 -9.78
N GLU A 40 3.02 17.79 -9.87
CA GLU A 40 1.99 17.24 -8.99
C GLU A 40 2.37 15.88 -8.38
N ASN A 41 2.43 15.83 -7.04
CA ASN A 41 2.50 14.58 -6.30
C ASN A 41 1.16 13.81 -6.45
N VAL A 42 1.21 12.71 -7.20
CA VAL A 42 0.04 11.86 -7.50
C VAL A 42 -0.63 11.28 -6.25
N VAL A 43 0.16 10.95 -5.21
CA VAL A 43 -0.35 10.43 -3.94
C VAL A 43 -1.20 11.50 -3.25
N GLN A 44 -0.69 12.73 -3.18
CA GLN A 44 -1.42 13.87 -2.61
C GLN A 44 -2.67 14.21 -3.42
N LEU A 45 -2.59 14.14 -4.76
CA LEU A 45 -3.73 14.32 -5.64
C LEU A 45 -4.83 13.29 -5.36
N TYR A 46 -4.47 12.01 -5.23
CA TYR A 46 -5.42 10.93 -4.96
C TYR A 46 -6.04 11.06 -3.57
N ALA A 47 -5.24 11.32 -2.53
CA ALA A 47 -5.74 11.54 -1.18
C ALA A 47 -6.78 12.67 -1.15
N ARG A 48 -6.47 13.79 -1.83
CA ARG A 48 -7.37 14.95 -1.93
C ARG A 48 -8.65 14.62 -2.71
N SER A 49 -8.55 13.85 -3.79
CA SER A 49 -9.71 13.40 -4.57
C SER A 49 -10.63 12.52 -3.71
N LEU A 50 -10.08 11.48 -3.08
CA LEU A 50 -10.83 10.51 -2.28
C LEU A 50 -11.51 11.16 -1.07
N ARG A 51 -10.85 12.12 -0.41
CA ARG A 51 -11.44 12.91 0.70
C ARG A 51 -12.64 13.77 0.28
N ARG A 52 -12.77 14.09 -1.01
CA ARG A 52 -13.90 14.87 -1.56
C ARG A 52 -14.93 14.00 -2.28
N ALA A 53 -14.65 12.70 -2.46
CA ALA A 53 -15.55 11.80 -3.15
C ALA A 53 -16.88 11.68 -2.40
N SER A 54 -17.97 11.60 -3.15
CA SER A 54 -19.30 11.36 -2.59
C SER A 54 -19.40 9.91 -2.13
N PRO A 55 -19.86 9.62 -0.90
CA PRO A 55 -20.09 8.25 -0.45
C PRO A 55 -21.11 7.47 -1.28
N ARG A 56 -21.91 8.16 -2.11
CA ARG A 56 -22.93 7.56 -2.98
C ARG A 56 -22.40 7.11 -4.34
N GLN A 57 -21.15 7.43 -4.67
CA GLN A 57 -20.55 7.11 -5.96
C GLN A 57 -19.18 6.47 -5.74
N ALA A 58 -18.93 5.35 -6.41
CA ALA A 58 -17.62 4.73 -6.41
C ALA A 58 -16.63 5.61 -7.20
N ASP A 59 -15.45 5.86 -6.62
CA ASP A 59 -14.32 6.53 -7.28
C ASP A 59 -13.25 5.47 -7.57
N PHE A 60 -12.86 5.36 -8.84
CA PHE A 60 -11.87 4.40 -9.31
C PHE A 60 -10.63 5.13 -9.77
N LYS A 61 -9.47 4.77 -9.21
CA LYS A 61 -8.16 5.30 -9.59
C LYS A 61 -7.29 4.20 -10.16
N LEU A 62 -6.70 4.45 -11.33
CA LEU A 62 -5.76 3.52 -11.96
C LEU A 62 -4.35 4.07 -11.81
N PHE A 63 -3.50 3.35 -11.08
CA PHE A 63 -2.10 3.70 -10.87
C PHE A 63 -1.19 2.65 -11.51
N THR A 64 -0.61 2.99 -12.66
CA THR A 64 0.15 2.05 -13.51
C THR A 64 1.61 2.46 -13.65
N GLY A 65 2.45 1.52 -14.09
CA GLY A 65 3.88 1.72 -14.30
C GLY A 65 4.64 0.40 -14.22
N HIS A 66 5.91 0.39 -14.64
CA HIS A 66 6.73 -0.82 -14.69
C HIS A 66 6.94 -1.48 -13.31
N ARG A 67 7.31 -2.78 -13.29
CA ARG A 67 7.68 -3.47 -12.04
C ARG A 67 8.93 -2.81 -11.44
N GLY A 68 8.98 -2.66 -10.11
CA GLY A 68 10.12 -2.07 -9.40
C GLY A 68 10.18 -0.53 -9.36
N VAL A 69 9.24 0.19 -9.99
CA VAL A 69 9.26 1.68 -9.98
C VAL A 69 8.71 2.31 -8.69
N GLY A 70 8.42 1.51 -7.66
CA GLY A 70 7.96 1.99 -6.36
C GLY A 70 6.45 2.23 -6.21
N LYS A 71 5.61 1.73 -7.12
CA LYS A 71 4.14 1.92 -7.06
C LYS A 71 3.53 1.51 -5.72
N THR A 72 3.87 0.32 -5.24
CA THR A 72 3.37 -0.20 -3.96
C THR A 72 3.83 0.67 -2.79
N SER A 73 5.09 1.14 -2.81
CA SER A 73 5.61 2.09 -1.82
C SER A 73 4.79 3.40 -1.80
N GLU A 74 4.42 3.94 -2.96
CA GLU A 74 3.56 5.13 -3.06
C GLU A 74 2.12 4.84 -2.60
N LEU A 75 1.58 3.64 -2.85
CA LEU A 75 0.27 3.23 -2.32
C LEU A 75 0.28 3.09 -0.79
N PHE A 76 1.40 2.65 -0.19
CA PHE A 76 1.53 2.66 1.27
C PHE A 76 1.52 4.08 1.84
N ARG A 77 2.13 5.06 1.14
CA ARG A 77 2.02 6.47 1.53
C ARG A 77 0.60 6.99 1.38
N LEU A 78 -0.09 6.63 0.30
CA LEU A 78 -1.51 6.97 0.12
C LEU A 78 -2.35 6.41 1.26
N LYS A 79 -2.14 5.14 1.65
CA LYS A 79 -2.80 4.51 2.78
C LYS A 79 -2.59 5.31 4.07
N ALA A 80 -1.34 5.61 4.44
CA ALA A 80 -1.04 6.40 5.63
C ALA A 80 -1.71 7.79 5.59
N LEU A 81 -1.64 8.47 4.45
CA LEU A 81 -2.28 9.77 4.26
C LEU A 81 -3.80 9.72 4.32
N LEU A 82 -4.45 8.61 3.96
CA LEU A 82 -5.90 8.45 4.05
C LEU A 82 -6.35 8.12 5.48
N GLU A 83 -5.56 7.31 6.20
CA GLU A 83 -5.82 6.91 7.59
C GLU A 83 -5.60 8.05 8.58
N GLU A 84 -4.82 9.06 8.20
CA GLU A 84 -4.62 10.26 9.02
C GLU A 84 -5.94 11.07 9.16
N PRO A 85 -6.36 11.43 10.39
CA PRO A 85 -7.45 12.38 10.61
C PRO A 85 -7.10 13.77 10.06
N VAL A 86 -8.09 14.49 9.52
CA VAL A 86 -7.88 15.85 9.00
C VAL A 86 -8.97 16.78 9.52
N GLY A 87 -8.57 17.76 10.34
CA GLY A 87 -9.50 18.59 11.10
C GLY A 87 -10.39 17.72 11.99
N ASP A 88 -11.70 17.92 11.92
CA ASP A 88 -12.67 17.14 12.71
C ASP A 88 -13.06 15.80 12.06
N LYS A 89 -12.53 15.50 10.87
CA LYS A 89 -12.86 14.26 10.16
C LYS A 89 -11.93 13.13 10.58
N LYS A 90 -12.52 12.00 10.97
CA LYS A 90 -11.81 10.73 11.14
C LYS A 90 -11.11 10.32 9.84
N GLY A 91 -9.97 9.64 9.97
CA GLY A 91 -9.31 9.01 8.85
C GLY A 91 -10.15 7.89 8.22
N PHE A 92 -9.81 7.52 6.99
CA PHE A 92 -10.38 6.35 6.35
C PHE A 92 -9.90 5.08 7.03
N LEU A 93 -10.71 4.02 6.93
CA LEU A 93 -10.23 2.66 7.14
C LEU A 93 -9.79 2.13 5.76
N VAL A 94 -8.49 1.85 5.62
CA VAL A 94 -7.93 1.42 4.34
C VAL A 94 -7.61 -0.07 4.39
N VAL A 95 -8.31 -0.86 3.59
CA VAL A 95 -8.01 -2.28 3.37
C VAL A 95 -7.06 -2.39 2.20
N PHE A 96 -5.86 -2.91 2.45
CA PHE A 96 -4.84 -3.10 1.41
C PHE A 96 -4.82 -4.56 0.95
N CYS A 97 -5.10 -4.80 -0.32
CA CYS A 97 -5.19 -6.16 -0.88
C CYS A 97 -4.01 -6.43 -1.82
N ASP A 98 -3.06 -7.26 -1.41
CA ASP A 98 -1.98 -7.74 -2.28
C ASP A 98 -2.38 -9.05 -2.97
N VAL A 99 -2.70 -8.96 -4.26
CA VAL A 99 -3.12 -10.11 -5.05
C VAL A 99 -1.95 -10.95 -5.57
N SER A 100 -0.72 -10.45 -5.48
CA SER A 100 0.42 -11.04 -6.20
C SER A 100 0.91 -12.38 -5.63
N GLU A 101 0.68 -12.62 -4.35
CA GLU A 101 1.08 -13.87 -3.66
C GLU A 101 -0.11 -14.80 -3.37
N GLN A 102 -1.33 -14.27 -3.38
CA GLN A 102 -2.51 -14.94 -2.84
C GLN A 102 -3.51 -15.39 -3.90
N LEU A 103 -3.39 -14.89 -5.14
CA LEU A 103 -4.23 -15.27 -6.26
C LEU A 103 -3.36 -15.70 -7.45
N ASP A 104 -3.65 -16.85 -8.04
CA ASP A 104 -3.09 -17.19 -9.35
C ASP A 104 -3.82 -16.39 -10.43
N ILE A 105 -3.14 -15.38 -10.95
CA ILE A 105 -3.70 -14.49 -11.97
C ILE A 105 -4.11 -15.26 -13.24
N ASN A 106 -3.53 -16.44 -13.50
CA ASN A 106 -3.84 -17.25 -14.68
C ASN A 106 -5.11 -18.09 -14.53
N ASP A 107 -5.64 -18.24 -13.31
CA ASP A 107 -6.81 -19.08 -12.98
C ASP A 107 -7.72 -18.35 -11.97
N LEU A 108 -7.85 -17.03 -12.13
CA LEU A 108 -8.62 -16.18 -11.23
C LEU A 108 -10.05 -15.96 -11.77
N ASP A 109 -11.06 -16.48 -11.06
CA ASP A 109 -12.46 -16.16 -11.33
C ASP A 109 -12.98 -15.03 -10.41
N PHE A 110 -14.08 -14.40 -10.84
CA PHE A 110 -14.68 -13.28 -10.11
C PHE A 110 -15.10 -13.63 -8.67
N PRO A 111 -15.70 -14.80 -8.37
CA PRO A 111 -16.02 -15.19 -7.00
C PRO A 111 -14.79 -15.27 -6.09
N ASP A 112 -13.65 -15.74 -6.61
CA ASP A 112 -12.41 -15.85 -5.84
C ASP A 112 -11.91 -14.46 -5.42
N LEU A 113 -11.99 -13.48 -6.32
CA LEU A 113 -11.66 -12.09 -6.00
C LEU A 113 -12.59 -11.52 -4.90
N LEU A 114 -13.89 -11.85 -4.93
CA LEU A 114 -14.83 -11.40 -3.91
C LEU A 114 -14.53 -12.04 -2.54
N VAL A 115 -14.28 -13.36 -2.51
CA VAL A 115 -13.92 -14.09 -1.29
C VAL A 115 -12.61 -13.54 -0.73
N PHE A 116 -11.64 -13.28 -1.60
CA PHE A 116 -10.36 -12.69 -1.26
C PHE A 116 -10.51 -11.32 -0.58
N VAL A 117 -11.27 -10.40 -1.19
CA VAL A 117 -11.52 -9.08 -0.63
C VAL A 117 -12.26 -9.18 0.72
N ALA A 118 -13.24 -10.09 0.84
CA ALA A 118 -13.95 -10.32 2.10
C ALA A 118 -13.02 -10.85 3.20
N ALA A 119 -12.12 -11.78 2.88
CA ALA A 119 -11.13 -12.31 3.81
C ALA A 119 -10.14 -11.22 4.28
N GLN A 120 -9.62 -10.41 3.34
CA GLN A 120 -8.73 -9.29 3.65
C GLN A 120 -9.40 -8.24 4.53
N LEU A 121 -10.67 -7.89 4.23
CA LEU A 121 -11.49 -7.01 5.06
C LEU A 121 -11.61 -7.55 6.48
N GLN A 122 -12.01 -8.82 6.62
CA GLN A 122 -12.19 -9.47 7.93
C GLN A 122 -10.89 -9.47 8.74
N GLN A 123 -9.77 -9.85 8.12
CA GLN A 123 -8.47 -9.91 8.77
C GLN A 123 -8.00 -8.53 9.24
N GLN A 124 -8.04 -7.52 8.36
CA GLN A 124 -7.50 -6.20 8.67
C GLN A 124 -8.37 -5.43 9.66
N LEU A 125 -9.70 -5.49 9.52
CA LEU A 125 -10.61 -4.83 10.47
C LEU A 125 -10.66 -5.56 11.82
N GLY A 126 -10.49 -6.88 11.82
CA GLY A 126 -10.34 -7.67 13.05
C GLY A 126 -9.06 -7.32 13.82
N ALA A 127 -7.94 -7.09 13.13
CA ALA A 127 -6.70 -6.63 13.74
C ALA A 127 -6.82 -5.23 14.38
N LEU A 128 -7.70 -4.38 13.83
CA LEU A 128 -8.06 -3.08 14.40
C LEU A 128 -9.09 -3.17 15.55
N GLN A 129 -9.54 -4.39 15.90
CA GLN A 129 -10.53 -4.66 16.94
C GLN A 129 -11.86 -3.92 16.72
N LEU A 130 -12.26 -3.75 15.45
CA LEU A 130 -13.52 -3.11 15.14
C LEU A 130 -14.70 -4.02 15.54
N PRO A 131 -15.73 -3.47 16.22
CA PRO A 131 -16.92 -4.24 16.57
C PRO A 131 -17.55 -4.90 15.34
N GLY A 132 -17.87 -6.18 15.46
CA GLY A 132 -18.41 -7.00 14.35
C GLY A 132 -17.36 -7.69 13.49
N PHE A 133 -16.07 -7.36 13.65
CA PHE A 133 -14.95 -8.01 12.94
C PHE A 133 -14.00 -8.76 13.90
N THR A 134 -14.28 -8.76 15.21
CA THR A 134 -13.54 -9.54 16.20
C THR A 134 -13.82 -11.04 16.05
N PRO A 135 -12.81 -11.93 16.24
CA PRO A 135 -13.04 -13.37 16.18
C PRO A 135 -14.11 -13.78 17.20
N VAL A 136 -15.12 -14.52 16.76
CA VAL A 136 -16.09 -15.12 17.66
C VAL A 136 -15.34 -16.21 18.44
N THR A 137 -15.05 -15.94 19.71
CA THR A 137 -14.47 -16.96 20.60
C THR A 137 -15.63 -17.85 21.02
N VAL A 138 -15.68 -19.06 20.47
CA VAL A 138 -16.66 -20.10 20.83
C VAL A 138 -16.06 -20.99 21.91
#